data_AF-A0A3D5ANZ6-F1
#
_entry.id   AF-A0A3D5ANZ6-F1
#
_cell.length_a   1.000
_cell.length_b   1.000
_cell.length_c   1.000
_cell.angle_alpha   90.00
_cell.angle_beta   90.00
_cell.angle_gamma   90.00
#
_symmetry.space_group_name_H-M   'P 1'
#
loop_
_entity.id
_entity.type
_entity.pdbx_description
1 polymer ?
#
loop_
_entity_poly.entity_id
_entity_poly.type
_entity_poly.pdbx_seq_one_letter_code
_entity_poly.pdbx_strand_id
1 'polypeptide(L)'
;GHFLQLAHSRRYRGSSRARALGFSGPFVEGWAVYAEELMVDHGFGGVPVRAQQLKMQLRMTINALLDQLVHCEGLSEADGMELMQSRGFQEEGEAAGKWRRALLSSTQLSTYFVGYS
;
A
#
# COMPACT_ATOMS: atom_id res chain seq x y z
N GLY A 1 -3.82 -7.41 -8.91
CA GLY A 1 -3.27 -6.37 -9.81
C GLY A 1 -1.98 -6.74 -10.51
N HIS A 2 -0.87 -6.92 -9.77
CA HIS A 2 0.50 -6.92 -10.32
C HIS A 2 0.76 -7.84 -11.52
N PHE A 3 0.23 -9.06 -11.52
CA PHE A 3 0.45 -9.99 -12.63
C PHE A 3 0.01 -9.41 -13.97
N LEU A 4 -1.21 -8.88 -14.03
CA LEU A 4 -1.76 -8.26 -15.25
C LEU A 4 -0.95 -7.01 -15.62
N GLN A 5 -0.60 -6.19 -14.64
CA GLN A 5 0.21 -4.98 -14.83
C GLN A 5 1.56 -5.31 -15.49
N LEU A 6 2.28 -6.29 -14.95
CA LEU A 6 3.58 -6.69 -15.43
C LEU A 6 3.47 -7.37 -16.80
N ALA A 7 2.48 -8.23 -17.00
CA ALA A 7 2.22 -8.85 -18.29
C ALA A 7 1.95 -7.80 -19.37
N HIS A 8 1.19 -6.75 -19.06
CA HIS A 8 0.96 -5.63 -19.96
C HIS A 8 2.25 -4.83 -20.21
N SER A 9 2.99 -4.50 -19.15
CA SER A 9 4.26 -3.75 -19.24
C SER A 9 5.29 -4.44 -20.16
N ARG A 10 5.34 -5.78 -20.16
CA ARG A 10 6.25 -6.59 -21.00
C ARG A 10 5.93 -6.54 -22.50
N ARG A 11 4.71 -6.13 -22.88
CA ARG A 11 4.32 -5.98 -24.29
C ARG A 11 4.80 -4.67 -24.91
N TYR A 12 5.27 -3.72 -24.10
CA TYR A 12 5.75 -2.43 -24.58
C TYR A 12 6.87 -2.58 -25.64
N ARG A 13 6.74 -1.81 -26.73
CA ARG A 13 7.71 -1.70 -27.82
C ARG A 13 8.03 -0.21 -28.01
N GLY A 14 9.04 0.27 -27.29
CA GLY A 14 9.51 1.65 -27.40
C GLY A 14 10.84 1.76 -28.15
N SER A 15 11.25 2.99 -28.45
CA SER A 15 12.52 3.30 -29.12
C SER A 15 13.77 3.03 -28.26
N SER A 16 13.62 2.87 -26.94
CA SER A 16 14.73 2.56 -26.03
C SER A 16 14.32 1.59 -24.92
N ARG A 17 15.33 0.98 -24.27
CA ARG A 17 15.17 0.09 -23.10
C ARG A 17 15.04 0.84 -21.78
N ALA A 18 15.14 2.17 -21.77
CA ALA A 18 15.21 2.99 -20.56
C ALA A 18 14.01 2.79 -19.63
N ARG A 19 12.81 2.58 -20.19
CA ARG A 19 11.58 2.33 -19.41
C ARG A 19 11.70 1.14 -18.45
N ALA A 20 12.47 0.11 -18.81
CA ALA A 20 12.66 -1.06 -17.94
C ALA A 20 13.48 -0.74 -16.68
N LEU A 21 14.20 0.38 -16.65
CA LEU A 21 14.99 0.84 -15.50
C LEU A 21 14.19 1.80 -14.61
N GLY A 22 13.22 2.53 -15.17
CA GLY A 22 12.42 3.55 -14.47
C GLY A 22 11.18 2.99 -13.77
N PHE A 23 11.34 2.00 -12.89
CA PHE A 23 10.22 1.49 -12.10
C PHE A 23 9.70 2.56 -11.13
N SER A 24 8.40 2.85 -11.19
CA SER A 24 7.72 3.72 -10.24
C SER A 24 7.00 2.86 -9.20
N GLY A 25 7.48 2.87 -7.95
CA GLY A 25 6.86 2.19 -6.83
C GLY A 25 5.39 2.62 -6.61
N PRO A 26 5.08 3.93 -6.54
CA PRO A 26 3.70 4.39 -6.43
C PRO A 26 2.80 3.88 -7.55
N PHE A 27 3.23 3.95 -8.82
CA PHE A 27 2.42 3.44 -9.93
C PHE A 27 2.18 1.93 -9.83
N VAL A 28 3.19 1.16 -9.42
CA VAL A 28 3.10 -0.30 -9.29
C VAL A 28 2.13 -0.71 -8.19
N GLU A 29 2.30 -0.14 -6.99
CA GLU A 29 1.49 -0.47 -5.82
C GLU A 29 0.07 0.11 -5.93
N GLY A 30 -0.06 1.36 -6.38
CA GLY A 30 -1.34 2.01 -6.59
C GLY A 30 -2.25 1.27 -7.58
N TRP A 31 -1.68 0.75 -8.67
CA TRP A 31 -2.43 -0.13 -9.60
C TRP A 31 -2.97 -1.38 -8.92
N ALA A 32 -2.24 -1.97 -7.98
CA ALA A 32 -2.70 -3.16 -7.28
C ALA A 32 -3.89 -2.85 -6.37
N VAL A 33 -3.82 -1.74 -5.62
CA VAL A 33 -4.93 -1.24 -4.79
C VAL A 33 -6.16 -0.93 -5.65
N TYR A 34 -5.97 -0.18 -6.74
CA TYR A 34 -7.03 0.12 -7.70
C TYR A 34 -7.69 -1.16 -8.23
N ALA A 35 -6.89 -2.17 -8.59
CA ALA A 35 -7.42 -3.43 -9.09
C ALA A 35 -8.23 -4.20 -8.04
N GLU A 36 -7.91 -4.08 -6.75
CA GLU A 36 -8.71 -4.68 -5.67
C GLU A 36 -10.09 -4.01 -5.59
N GLU A 37 -10.12 -2.68 -5.58
CA GLU A 37 -11.36 -1.90 -5.55
C GLU A 37 -12.23 -2.16 -6.78
N LEU A 38 -11.63 -2.11 -7.98
CA LEU A 38 -12.32 -2.38 -9.23
C LEU A 38 -13.06 -3.72 -9.21
N MET A 39 -12.41 -4.77 -8.69
CA MET A 39 -13.01 -6.12 -8.64
C MET A 39 -14.21 -6.16 -7.69
N VAL A 40 -14.10 -5.57 -6.50
CA VAL A 40 -15.22 -5.57 -5.54
C VAL A 40 -16.37 -4.67 -6.00
N ASP A 41 -16.09 -3.56 -6.69
CA ASP A 41 -17.11 -2.70 -7.30
C ASP A 41 -17.90 -3.44 -8.39
N HIS A 42 -17.25 -4.38 -9.10
CA HIS A 42 -17.89 -5.27 -10.07
C HIS A 42 -18.52 -6.52 -9.43
N GLY A 43 -18.66 -6.55 -8.09
CA GLY A 43 -19.38 -7.59 -7.35
C GLY A 43 -18.57 -8.83 -7.01
N PHE A 44 -17.26 -8.85 -7.24
CA PHE A 44 -16.41 -10.00 -6.89
C PHE A 44 -16.41 -10.25 -5.38
N GLY A 45 -16.79 -11.46 -4.97
CA GLY A 45 -16.67 -11.93 -3.59
C GLY A 45 -17.68 -11.38 -2.59
N GLY A 46 -18.57 -10.47 -3.01
CA GLY A 46 -19.66 -9.94 -2.18
C GLY A 46 -19.21 -9.20 -0.91
N VAL A 47 -20.12 -9.11 0.06
CA VAL A 47 -19.92 -8.33 1.30
C VAL A 47 -18.66 -8.73 2.09
N PRO A 48 -18.34 -10.02 2.29
CA PRO A 48 -17.14 -10.39 3.06
C PRO A 48 -15.84 -9.90 2.41
N VAL A 49 -15.74 -10.00 1.08
CA VAL A 49 -14.55 -9.52 0.36
C VAL A 49 -14.51 -8.00 0.31
N ARG A 50 -15.64 -7.30 0.19
CA ARG A 50 -15.70 -5.84 0.31
C ARG A 50 -15.21 -5.37 1.69
N ALA A 51 -15.64 -6.02 2.77
CA ALA A 51 -15.19 -5.67 4.12
C ALA A 51 -13.66 -5.86 4.27
N GLN A 52 -13.13 -6.97 3.75
CA GLN A 52 -11.68 -7.20 3.76
C GLN A 52 -10.94 -6.17 2.90
N GLN A 53 -11.45 -5.83 1.72
CA GLN A 53 -10.84 -4.82 0.85
C GLN A 53 -10.82 -3.43 1.52
N LEU A 54 -11.88 -3.04 2.22
CA LEU A 54 -11.91 -1.80 3.01
C LEU A 54 -10.90 -1.82 4.16
N LYS A 55 -10.72 -2.96 4.85
CA LYS A 55 -9.64 -3.13 5.84
C LYS A 55 -8.25 -2.91 5.20
N MET A 56 -8.05 -3.40 3.98
CA MET A 56 -6.80 -3.23 3.24
C MET A 56 -6.57 -1.76 2.81
N GLN A 57 -7.62 -1.05 2.38
CA GLN A 57 -7.57 0.39 2.13
C GLN A 57 -7.23 1.18 3.41
N LEU A 58 -7.86 0.83 4.55
CA LEU A 58 -7.53 1.46 5.83
C LEU A 58 -6.06 1.24 6.21
N ARG A 59 -5.53 0.04 5.98
CA ARG A 59 -4.13 -0.29 6.22
C ARG A 59 -3.18 0.59 5.41
N MET A 60 -3.44 0.83 4.12
CA MET A 60 -2.56 1.70 3.32
C MET A 60 -2.66 3.18 3.73
N THR A 61 -3.83 3.65 4.15
CA THR A 61 -3.97 5.01 4.70
C THR A 61 -3.16 5.16 5.98
N ILE A 62 -3.25 4.18 6.89
CA ILE A 62 -2.44 4.15 8.11
C ILE A 62 -0.94 4.08 7.79
N ASN A 63 -0.52 3.35 6.75
CA ASN A 63 0.88 3.34 6.34
C ASN A 63 1.39 4.74 5.97
N ALA A 64 0.61 5.52 5.23
CA ALA A 64 0.98 6.88 4.86
C ALA A 64 1.04 7.81 6.07
N LEU A 65 0.08 7.69 6.99
CA LEU A 65 0.11 8.41 8.27
C LEU A 65 1.35 8.04 9.10
N LEU A 66 1.62 6.74 9.25
CA LEU A 66 2.74 6.24 10.03
C LEU A 66 4.08 6.78 9.49
N ASP A 67 4.27 6.70 8.18
CA ASP A 67 5.48 7.17 7.51
C ASP A 67 5.70 8.69 7.73
N GLN A 68 4.67 9.50 7.54
CA GLN A 68 4.77 10.94 7.77
C GLN A 68 4.97 11.29 9.25
N LEU A 69 4.18 10.71 10.16
CA LEU A 69 4.23 11.05 11.57
C LEU A 69 5.55 10.60 12.22
N VAL A 70 6.08 9.44 11.82
CA VAL A 70 7.40 8.96 12.30
C VAL A 70 8.52 9.89 11.83
N HIS A 71 8.52 10.32 10.56
CA HIS A 71 9.62 11.09 9.99
C HIS A 71 9.53 12.61 10.17
N CYS A 72 8.33 13.14 10.40
CA CYS A 72 8.10 14.59 10.45
C CYS A 72 7.58 15.07 11.80
N GLU A 73 6.97 14.21 12.62
CA GLU A 73 6.30 14.62 13.87
C GLU A 73 6.76 13.86 15.11
N GLY A 74 7.72 12.93 14.98
CA GLY A 74 8.31 12.23 16.11
C GLY A 74 7.34 11.28 16.83
N LEU A 75 6.46 10.62 16.07
CA LEU A 75 5.51 9.63 16.60
C LEU A 75 6.21 8.58 17.46
N SER A 76 5.65 8.28 18.64
CA SER A 76 6.17 7.24 19.52
C SER A 76 5.80 5.84 19.03
N GLU A 77 6.57 4.82 19.43
CA GLU A 77 6.23 3.42 19.13
C GLU A 77 4.86 3.05 19.70
N ALA A 78 4.56 3.49 20.93
CA ALA A 78 3.28 3.20 21.58
C ALA A 78 2.09 3.75 20.75
N ASP A 79 2.17 5.01 20.33
CA ASP A 79 1.12 5.65 19.53
C ASP A 79 1.01 5.02 18.13
N GLY A 80 2.14 4.67 17.51
CA GLY A 80 2.16 3.97 16.22
C GLY A 80 1.54 2.58 16.31
N MET A 81 1.84 1.83 17.37
CA MET A 81 1.27 0.52 17.64
C MET A 81 -0.23 0.59 17.94
N GLU A 82 -0.67 1.60 18.70
CA GLU A 82 -2.10 1.86 18.96
C GLU A 82 -2.84 2.20 17.66
N LEU A 83 -2.28 3.09 16.83
CA LEU A 83 -2.87 3.45 15.53
C LEU A 83 -3.09 2.21 14.66
N MET A 84 -2.09 1.34 14.55
CA MET A 84 -2.17 0.15 13.69
C MET A 84 -3.13 -0.91 14.22
N GLN A 85 -3.16 -1.14 15.54
CA GLN A 85 -3.98 -2.21 16.13
C GLN A 85 -5.42 -1.75 16.38
N SER A 86 -5.61 -0.63 17.06
CA SER A 86 -6.94 -0.14 17.46
C SER A 86 -7.73 0.43 16.29
N ARG A 87 -7.07 1.17 15.39
CA ARG A 87 -7.73 1.79 14.22
C ARG A 87 -7.57 0.94 12.97
N GLY A 88 -6.43 0.26 12.80
CA GLY A 88 -6.15 -0.53 11.61
C GLY A 88 -6.55 -2.01 11.68
N PHE A 89 -7.00 -2.49 12.84
CA PHE A 89 -7.36 -3.90 13.07
C PHE A 89 -6.25 -4.88 12.65
N GLN A 90 -4.98 -4.45 12.81
CA GLN A 90 -3.80 -5.28 12.55
C GLN A 90 -3.47 -6.11 13.79
N GLU A 91 -2.94 -7.32 13.57
CA GLU A 91 -2.40 -8.14 14.64
C GLU A 91 -1.10 -7.51 15.18
N GLU A 92 -0.78 -7.78 16.45
CA GLU A 92 0.41 -7.23 17.12
C GLU A 92 1.69 -7.49 16.32
N GLY A 93 1.88 -8.71 15.81
CA GLY A 93 3.04 -9.06 15.00
C GLY A 93 3.12 -8.31 13.66
N GLU A 94 1.99 -8.03 13.02
CA GLU A 94 1.94 -7.22 11.79
C GLU A 94 2.29 -5.76 12.07
N ALA A 95 1.79 -5.23 13.19
CA ALA A 95 2.06 -3.87 13.64
C ALA A 95 3.54 -3.70 14.01
N ALA A 96 4.11 -4.59 14.82
CA ALA A 96 5.51 -4.55 15.23
C ALA A 96 6.47 -4.64 14.02
N GLY A 97 6.18 -5.54 13.08
CA GLY A 97 6.95 -5.64 11.84
C GLY A 97 6.89 -4.37 10.99
N LYS A 98 5.72 -3.72 10.95
CA LYS A 98 5.50 -2.48 10.21
C LYS A 98 6.16 -1.28 10.88
N TRP A 99 6.11 -1.18 12.21
CA TRP A 99 6.85 -0.20 12.99
C TRP A 99 8.35 -0.28 12.69
N ARG A 100 8.93 -1.48 12.81
CA ARG A 100 10.35 -1.69 12.49
C ARG A 100 10.69 -1.29 11.05
N ARG A 101 9.79 -1.53 10.09
CA ARG A 101 9.98 -1.12 8.69
C ARG A 101 9.96 0.40 8.51
N ALA A 102 9.08 1.12 9.22
CA ALA A 102 9.02 2.58 9.22
C ALA A 102 10.30 3.22 9.79
N LEU A 103 10.98 2.55 10.73
CA LEU A 103 12.26 3.02 11.26
C LEU A 103 13.46 2.76 10.33
N LEU A 104 13.35 1.75 9.44
CA LEU A 104 14.45 1.30 8.58
C LEU A 104 14.35 1.78 7.13
N SER A 105 13.24 2.43 6.77
CA SER A 105 12.99 2.98 5.45
C SER A 105 12.14 4.24 5.58
N SER A 106 12.13 5.08 4.55
CA SER A 106 11.27 6.26 4.50
C SER A 106 10.54 6.34 3.17
N THR A 107 9.38 7.00 3.13
CA THR A 107 8.54 7.26 1.95
C THR A 107 7.92 6.01 1.29
N GLN A 108 8.49 4.83 1.53
CA GLN A 108 8.06 3.60 0.89
C GLN A 108 6.69 3.14 1.39
N LEU A 109 6.37 3.33 2.67
CA LEU A 109 5.06 2.97 3.21
C LEU A 109 3.92 3.82 2.60
N SER A 110 4.24 5.03 2.16
CA SER A 110 3.31 5.96 1.52
C SER A 110 2.99 5.60 0.06
N THR A 111 3.77 4.74 -0.61
CA THR A 111 3.63 4.51 -2.06
C THR A 111 2.29 3.89 -2.45
N TYR A 112 1.71 3.05 -1.59
CA TYR A 112 0.41 2.42 -1.81
C TYR A 112 -0.71 3.47 -1.88
N PHE A 113 -0.73 4.38 -0.91
CA PHE A 113 -1.73 5.42 -0.80
C PHE A 113 -1.58 6.44 -1.93
N VAL A 114 -0.37 7.02 -2.06
CA VAL A 114 -0.08 8.06 -3.06
C VAL A 114 -0.26 7.56 -4.50
N GLY A 115 0.04 6.29 -4.76
CA GLY A 115 -0.14 5.71 -6.09
C GLY A 115 -1.60 5.48 -6.49
N TYR A 116 -2.49 5.36 -5.51
CA TYR A 116 -3.90 5.06 -5.69
C TYR A 116 -4.78 6.32 -5.70
N SER A 117 -4.49 7.29 -4.81
CA SER A 117 -5.24 8.55 -4.66
C SER A 117 -4.88 9.58 -5.73
#